data_AF-A0A1S8X5H9-F1
#
_entry.id   AF-A0A1S8X5H9-F1
#
_cell.length_a   1.000
_cell.length_b   1.000
_cell.length_c   1.000
_cell.angle_alpha   90.00
_cell.angle_beta   90.00
_cell.angle_gamma   90.00
#
_symmetry.space_group_name_H-M   'P 1'
#
loop_
_entity.id
_entity.type
_entity.pdbx_description
1 polymer ?
#
loop_
_entity_poly.entity_id
_entity_poly.type
_entity_poly.pdbx_seq_one_letter_code
_entity_poly.pdbx_strand_id
1 'polypeptide(L)'
;EHPLQLVQVQIFFRHGARTPLHHVRSPNVDDAFWTPDLIDDLPHTCFPFTIMDMCSEKVIDLSQVSSLPIPFRLPGGLYTGELIKRGQEEAFALGRRLKSSYIDKRCFISSSLNQEEV
;
A
#
# COMPACT_ATOMS: atom_id res chain seq x y z
N GLU A 1 7.62 -28.45 -30.02
CA GLU A 1 7.66 -27.10 -29.42
C GLU A 1 8.14 -27.24 -27.98
N HIS A 2 9.10 -26.42 -27.53
CA HIS A 2 9.51 -26.42 -26.13
C HIS A 2 8.62 -25.44 -25.36
N PRO A 3 7.91 -25.87 -24.30
CA PRO A 3 7.08 -24.97 -23.53
C PRO A 3 7.95 -23.93 -22.82
N LEU A 4 7.50 -22.68 -22.79
CA LEU A 4 8.16 -21.61 -22.04
C LEU A 4 8.01 -21.85 -20.54
N GLN A 5 9.10 -21.64 -19.80
CA GLN A 5 9.15 -21.75 -18.34
C GLN A 5 9.27 -20.35 -17.71
N LEU A 6 8.44 -20.05 -16.72
CA LEU A 6 8.57 -18.83 -15.91
C LEU A 6 9.74 -19.00 -14.93
N VAL A 7 10.67 -18.04 -14.90
CA VAL A 7 11.87 -18.09 -14.04
C VAL A 7 11.96 -16.96 -13.03
N GLN A 8 11.35 -15.79 -13.32
CA GLN A 8 11.39 -14.63 -12.44
C GLN A 8 10.20 -13.70 -12.73
N VAL A 9 9.74 -12.99 -11.70
CA VAL A 9 8.70 -11.94 -11.79
C VAL A 9 9.20 -10.70 -11.05
N GLN A 10 9.00 -9.52 -11.64
CA GLN A 10 9.29 -8.24 -10.99
C GLN A 10 8.03 -7.37 -11.05
N ILE A 11 7.67 -6.74 -9.93
CA ILE A 11 6.43 -5.97 -9.79
C ILE A 11 6.76 -4.60 -9.24
N PHE A 12 6.49 -3.57 -10.05
CA PHE A 12 6.50 -2.18 -9.61
C PHE A 12 5.05 -1.71 -9.58
N PHE A 13 4.61 -1.22 -8.42
CA PHE A 13 3.24 -0.73 -8.26
C PHE A 13 3.24 0.58 -7.50
N ARG A 14 2.28 1.44 -7.83
CA ARG A 14 1.99 2.64 -7.06
C ARG A 14 1.11 2.27 -5.87
N HIS A 15 1.23 3.02 -4.78
CA HIS A 15 0.27 2.99 -3.68
C HIS A 15 -1.19 3.15 -4.20
N GLY A 16 -2.15 2.66 -3.42
CA GLY A 16 -3.58 2.83 -3.70
C GLY A 16 -4.09 4.26 -3.45
N ALA A 17 -5.41 4.44 -3.55
CA ALA A 17 -6.08 5.70 -3.23
C ALA A 17 -5.70 6.25 -1.84
N ARG A 18 -5.51 7.57 -1.77
CA ARG A 18 -5.08 8.30 -0.58
C ARG A 18 -5.72 9.68 -0.53
N THR A 19 -5.64 10.34 0.62
CA THR A 19 -6.01 11.76 0.74
C THR A 19 -5.12 12.62 -0.19
N PRO A 20 -5.61 13.79 -0.65
CA PRO A 20 -4.85 14.67 -1.54
C PRO A 20 -3.57 15.18 -0.87
N LEU A 21 -2.59 15.61 -1.67
CA LEU A 21 -1.39 16.30 -1.15
C LEU A 21 -1.63 17.79 -0.92
N HIS A 22 -2.61 18.37 -1.61
CA HIS A 22 -2.91 19.79 -1.57
C HIS A 22 -4.40 20.00 -1.42
N HIS A 23 -4.79 20.89 -0.50
CA HIS A 23 -6.16 21.36 -0.38
C HIS A 23 -6.40 22.47 -1.41
N VAL A 24 -7.22 22.18 -2.43
CA VAL A 24 -7.62 23.18 -3.43
C VAL A 24 -8.97 23.73 -3.03
N ARG A 25 -9.04 25.06 -2.79
CA ARG A 25 -10.28 25.76 -2.44
C ARG A 25 -10.85 26.47 -3.65
N SER A 26 -12.16 26.47 -3.78
CA SER A 26 -12.90 27.18 -4.82
C SER A 26 -14.12 27.88 -4.20
N PRO A 27 -14.45 29.11 -4.60
CA PRO A 27 -15.66 29.79 -4.11
C PRO A 27 -16.96 29.14 -4.60
N ASN A 28 -16.90 28.25 -5.60
CA ASN A 28 -18.08 27.66 -6.24
C ASN A 28 -18.26 26.16 -5.95
N VAL A 29 -17.40 25.56 -5.11
CA VAL A 29 -17.42 24.12 -4.82
C VAL A 29 -17.18 23.90 -3.33
N ASP A 30 -18.07 23.14 -2.71
CA ASP A 30 -17.94 22.76 -1.30
C ASP A 30 -16.71 21.86 -1.07
N ASP A 31 -16.11 22.00 0.10
CA ASP A 31 -14.99 21.18 0.52
C ASP A 31 -15.42 19.72 0.75
N ALA A 32 -14.60 18.79 0.26
CA ALA A 32 -14.72 17.39 0.64
C ALA A 32 -14.22 17.18 2.07
N PHE A 33 -14.96 16.39 2.85
CA PHE A 33 -14.60 16.01 4.22
C PHE A 33 -13.87 14.67 4.22
N TRP A 34 -12.69 14.66 4.84
CA TRP A 34 -11.78 13.53 5.00
C TRP A 34 -11.76 13.15 6.49
N THR A 35 -12.64 12.24 6.88
CA THR A 35 -12.87 11.85 8.27
C THR A 35 -12.00 10.66 8.71
N PRO A 36 -11.66 10.54 10.00
CA PRO A 36 -10.75 9.50 10.51
C PRO A 36 -11.12 8.06 10.16
N ASP A 37 -12.42 7.75 10.03
CA ASP A 37 -12.88 6.42 9.65
C ASP A 37 -12.44 6.00 8.24
N LEU A 38 -12.00 6.92 7.37
CA LEU A 38 -11.50 6.57 6.05
C LEU A 38 -10.14 5.85 6.08
N ILE A 39 -9.39 5.94 7.18
CA ILE A 39 -8.04 5.34 7.29
C ILE A 39 -7.99 4.11 8.17
N ASP A 40 -9.10 3.71 8.83
CA ASP A 40 -9.04 2.49 9.66
C ASP A 40 -8.61 1.28 8.82
N ASP A 41 -7.87 0.38 9.44
CA ASP A 41 -7.43 -0.85 8.79
C ASP A 41 -8.61 -1.76 8.46
N LEU A 42 -8.61 -2.28 7.23
CA LEU A 42 -9.49 -3.36 6.85
C LEU A 42 -8.93 -4.69 7.41
N PRO A 43 -9.71 -5.48 8.17
CA PRO A 43 -9.18 -6.66 8.85
C PRO A 43 -8.47 -7.67 7.94
N HIS A 44 -8.93 -7.83 6.69
CA HIS A 44 -8.34 -8.74 5.71
C HIS A 44 -7.07 -8.21 5.04
N THR A 45 -6.73 -6.94 5.24
CA THR A 45 -5.49 -6.33 4.73
C THR A 45 -4.41 -6.24 5.81
N CYS A 46 -4.73 -6.51 7.07
CA CYS A 46 -3.78 -6.51 8.17
C CYS A 46 -2.76 -7.65 8.02
N PHE A 47 -1.48 -7.29 7.96
CA PHE A 47 -0.38 -8.25 7.92
C PHE A 47 0.79 -7.70 8.76
N PRO A 48 1.38 -8.47 9.69
CA PRO A 48 2.50 -8.01 10.48
C PRO A 48 3.75 -7.83 9.63
N PHE A 49 4.42 -6.68 9.75
CA PHE A 49 5.67 -6.40 9.06
C PHE A 49 6.62 -5.58 9.93
N THR A 50 7.90 -5.62 9.60
CA THR A 50 8.94 -4.76 10.15
C THR A 50 9.61 -4.00 9.01
N ILE A 51 10.04 -2.77 9.28
CA ILE A 51 10.84 -1.99 8.32
C ILE A 51 12.27 -1.99 8.83
N MET A 52 13.20 -2.31 7.93
CA MET A 52 14.63 -2.35 8.24
C MET A 52 15.38 -1.42 7.31
N ASP A 53 16.37 -0.73 7.86
CA ASP A 53 17.36 0.00 7.07
C ASP A 53 18.35 -0.99 6.46
N MET A 54 18.50 -0.96 5.13
CA MET A 54 19.36 -1.90 4.41
C MET A 54 20.86 -1.73 4.72
N CYS A 55 21.29 -0.53 5.12
CA CYS A 55 22.71 -0.24 5.35
C CYS A 55 23.15 -0.60 6.77
N SER A 56 22.29 -0.34 7.75
CA SER A 56 22.57 -0.53 9.17
C SER A 56 21.96 -1.82 9.75
N GLU A 57 21.10 -2.49 8.98
CA GLU A 57 20.36 -3.71 9.38
C GLU A 57 19.53 -3.52 10.66
N LYS A 58 19.16 -2.27 10.97
CA LYS A 58 18.37 -1.94 12.15
C LYS A 58 16.91 -1.77 11.79
N VAL A 59 16.05 -2.22 12.71
CA VAL A 59 14.62 -1.92 12.65
C VAL A 59 14.42 -0.42 12.78
N ILE A 60 13.66 0.14 11.85
CA ILE A 60 13.27 1.54 11.81
C ILE A 60 11.93 1.71 12.51
N ASP A 61 11.85 2.70 13.40
CA ASP A 61 10.58 3.20 13.91
C ASP A 61 9.97 4.20 12.92
N LEU A 62 8.82 3.83 12.34
CA LEU A 62 8.09 4.67 11.38
C LEU A 62 7.71 6.04 11.94
N SER A 63 7.52 6.16 13.26
CA SER A 63 7.25 7.45 13.89
C SER A 63 8.40 8.45 13.73
N GLN A 64 9.62 7.94 13.48
CA GLN A 64 10.82 8.73 13.26
C GLN A 64 11.11 9.00 11.77
N VAL A 65 10.36 8.36 10.85
CA VAL A 65 10.55 8.44 9.39
C VAL A 65 9.37 9.15 8.71
N SER A 66 8.72 10.09 9.42
CA SER A 66 7.70 10.96 8.82
C SER A 66 8.34 11.86 7.74
N SER A 67 8.24 11.42 6.48
CA SER A 67 8.89 12.05 5.32
C SER A 67 8.02 13.06 4.57
N LEU A 68 6.79 13.35 5.03
CA LEU A 68 5.99 14.39 4.39
C LEU A 68 6.40 15.78 4.89
N PRO A 69 6.83 16.69 4.01
CA PRO A 69 7.14 18.06 4.37
C PRO A 69 5.83 18.77 4.73
N ILE A 70 5.61 18.92 6.04
CA ILE A 70 4.48 19.62 6.68
C ILE A 70 3.12 18.99 6.34
N PRO A 71 2.65 18.02 7.13
CA PRO A 71 1.33 17.44 6.95
C PRO A 71 0.24 18.51 7.21
N PHE A 72 -0.61 18.78 6.23
CA PHE A 72 -1.74 19.71 6.35
C PHE A 72 -2.99 18.94 6.79
N ARG A 73 -3.76 19.49 7.75
CA ARG A 73 -5.04 18.91 8.15
C ARG A 73 -6.14 19.34 7.19
N LEU A 74 -6.70 18.37 6.48
CA LEU A 74 -7.83 18.54 5.56
C LEU A 74 -9.13 18.74 6.35
N PRO A 75 -10.16 19.36 5.73
CA PRO A 75 -11.52 19.36 6.29
C PRO A 75 -11.93 17.92 6.65
N GLY A 76 -12.49 17.71 7.84
CA GLY A 76 -12.80 16.37 8.37
C GLY A 76 -11.73 15.78 9.30
N GLY A 77 -10.50 16.30 9.30
CA GLY A 77 -9.50 16.05 10.35
C GLY A 77 -8.30 15.19 9.96
N LEU A 78 -8.35 14.49 8.82
CA LEU A 78 -7.23 13.72 8.29
C LEU A 78 -6.08 14.59 7.75
N TYR A 79 -4.89 14.01 7.66
CA TYR A 79 -3.73 14.62 7.04
C TYR A 79 -3.67 14.33 5.53
N THR A 80 -2.90 15.16 4.82
CA THR A 80 -2.60 14.97 3.40
C THR A 80 -1.71 13.77 3.15
N GLY A 81 -2.00 13.00 2.10
CA GLY A 81 -1.19 11.85 1.67
C GLY A 81 -1.47 10.52 2.38
N GLU A 82 -2.45 10.43 3.26
CA GLU A 82 -2.76 9.21 4.02
C GLU A 82 -3.50 8.18 3.15
N LEU A 83 -3.05 6.92 3.20
CA LEU A 83 -3.71 5.81 2.52
C LEU A 83 -5.09 5.56 3.14
N ILE A 84 -6.14 5.52 2.32
CA ILE A 84 -7.51 5.27 2.78
C ILE A 84 -7.93 3.82 2.53
N LYS A 85 -9.02 3.35 3.17
CA LYS A 85 -9.62 2.01 3.02
C LYS A 85 -9.73 1.56 1.56
N ARG A 86 -10.15 2.45 0.66
CA ARG A 86 -10.20 2.15 -0.78
C ARG A 86 -8.82 1.79 -1.34
N GLY A 87 -7.78 2.51 -0.94
CA GLY A 87 -6.41 2.22 -1.35
C GLY A 87 -5.86 0.92 -0.79
N GLN A 88 -6.26 0.56 0.44
CA GLN A 88 -5.96 -0.75 1.02
C GLN A 88 -6.59 -1.88 0.18
N GLU A 89 -7.86 -1.74 -0.20
CA GLU A 89 -8.56 -2.72 -1.04
C GLU A 89 -7.95 -2.83 -2.45
N GLU A 90 -7.54 -1.71 -3.05
CA GLU A 90 -6.88 -1.71 -4.36
C GLU A 90 -5.55 -2.50 -4.34
N ALA A 91 -4.75 -2.33 -3.29
CA ALA A 91 -3.52 -3.10 -3.09
C ALA A 91 -3.81 -4.59 -2.79
N PHE A 92 -4.83 -4.87 -1.99
CA PHE A 92 -5.26 -6.23 -1.70
C PHE A 92 -5.76 -6.97 -2.95
N ALA A 93 -6.58 -6.31 -3.77
CA ALA A 93 -7.07 -6.84 -5.04
C ALA A 93 -5.92 -7.11 -6.03
N LEU A 94 -4.89 -6.24 -6.05
CA LEU A 94 -3.66 -6.52 -6.78
C LEU A 94 -3.00 -7.81 -6.27
N GLY A 95 -2.81 -7.95 -4.95
CA GLY A 95 -2.26 -9.16 -4.33
C GLY A 95 -3.05 -10.43 -4.67
N ARG A 96 -4.38 -10.36 -4.66
CA ARG A 96 -5.27 -11.46 -5.08
C ARG A 96 -5.05 -11.87 -6.54
N ARG A 97 -4.87 -10.89 -7.44
CA ARG A 97 -4.57 -11.17 -8.85
C ARG A 97 -3.19 -11.80 -9.03
N LEU A 98 -2.19 -11.35 -8.27
CA LEU A 98 -0.84 -11.93 -8.28
C LEU A 98 -0.85 -13.37 -7.77
N LYS A 99 -1.56 -13.64 -6.65
CA LYS A 99 -1.79 -15.00 -6.15
C LYS A 99 -2.43 -15.89 -7.21
N SER A 100 -3.47 -15.41 -7.89
CA SER A 100 -4.12 -16.19 -8.96
C SER A 100 -3.14 -16.55 -10.08
N SER A 101 -2.28 -15.61 -10.49
CA SER A 101 -1.32 -15.81 -11.59
C SER A 101 -0.13 -16.70 -11.23
N TYR A 102 0.43 -16.53 -10.04
CA TYR A 102 1.73 -17.10 -9.68
C TYR A 102 1.66 -18.22 -8.66
N ILE A 103 0.59 -18.30 -7.86
CA ILE A 103 0.37 -19.41 -6.93
C ILE A 103 -0.64 -20.37 -7.55
N ASP A 104 -1.87 -19.93 -7.79
CA ASP A 104 -2.99 -20.84 -8.10
C ASP A 104 -2.87 -21.50 -9.48
N LYS A 105 -2.43 -20.76 -10.50
CA LYS A 105 -2.35 -21.26 -11.88
C LYS A 105 -1.02 -21.90 -12.24
N ARG A 106 0.05 -21.55 -11.53
CA ARG A 106 1.43 -21.88 -11.94
C ARG A 106 2.26 -22.56 -10.86
N CYS A 107 1.83 -22.53 -9.59
CA CYS A 107 2.62 -23.02 -8.46
C CYS A 107 4.08 -22.50 -8.51
N PHE A 108 4.27 -21.24 -8.90
CA PHE A 108 5.59 -20.64 -9.11
C PHE A 108 6.26 -20.25 -7.80
N ILE A 109 5.48 -19.81 -6.81
CA ILE A 109 5.91 -19.54 -5.43
C ILE A 109 5.02 -20.28 -4.44
N SER A 110 5.49 -20.40 -3.21
CA SER A 110 4.81 -21.01 -2.08
C SER A 110 3.48 -20.31 -1.75
N SER A 111 2.51 -21.08 -1.25
CA SER A 111 1.20 -20.56 -0.85
C SER A 111 1.22 -19.74 0.46
N SER A 112 2.29 -19.90 1.23
CA SER A 112 2.62 -19.13 2.43
C SER A 112 3.88 -18.30 2.19
N LEU A 113 4.04 -17.19 2.92
CA LEU A 113 5.20 -16.31 2.79
C LEU A 113 6.50 -17.08 3.04
N ASN A 114 7.41 -17.04 2.07
CA ASN A 114 8.79 -17.55 2.15
C ASN A 114 9.74 -16.40 1.83
N GLN A 115 10.64 -16.05 2.75
CA GLN A 115 11.58 -14.93 2.62
C GLN A 115 12.67 -15.17 1.56
N GLU A 116 12.89 -16.43 1.15
CA GLU A 116 13.86 -16.74 0.09
C GLU A 116 13.26 -16.58 -1.32
N GLU A 117 11.92 -16.49 -1.43
CA GLU A 117 11.19 -16.38 -2.70
C GLU A 117 10.78 -14.95 -3.05
N VAL A 118 10.78 -14.02 -2.07
CA VAL A 118 10.28 -12.64 -2.19
C VAL A 118 11.31 -11.64 -1.69
#